data_AF-U5N8V3-F1
#
_entry.id   AF-U5N8V3-F1
#
_cell.length_a   1.000
_cell.length_b   1.000
_cell.length_c   1.000
_cell.angle_alpha   90.00
_cell.angle_beta   90.00
_cell.angle_gamma   90.00
#
_symmetry.space_group_name_H-M   'P 1'
#
loop_
_entity.id
_entity.type
_entity.pdbx_description
1 polymer ?
#
loop_
_entity_poly.entity_id
_entity_poly.type
_entity_poly.pdbx_seq_one_letter_code
_entity_poly.pdbx_strand_id
1 'polypeptide(L)'
;MPLFLCQRERYREALNIHDPLRGAFLLNYLDPVPTGAVAGIPSWRRVVGVVLFLYMPMIILSAIPSLFSGGKLVGKGSLTADIGNLSVLLFLIISTSLLPIGRRLIGILINELETRGLSDSTIRDFNPQDGRYGMVLRRIERLTRLEGKGGLIWFLIMLVDQIVVYFAVILNDANPMWHSAAATPGSALYILSVGERQPNLAGLWSVFVWSPCILYLMVVVARLLVVFACLCSHIARNEGLNICPHHPDRTGGLRPIGQVALFYSLFTFALGVDLAGLTLGELVINELFRSVGQPLTANLYLLFSLWALYFAIGTLLFVLPLIPIRKRMAKVKREYLLKLSKLISVSATQHVSELETRTFNAEMLQGLGALNDLYREAQAMAVWPFDTVTMLRYSGLLGAPFMPVVADRLPVMMAWLRNYLGF
;
A
#
# COMPACT_ATOMS: atom_id res chain seq x y z
N MET A 1 -13.51 19.60 21.13
CA MET A 1 -12.13 19.94 21.50
C MET A 1 -11.41 18.83 22.31
N PRO A 2 -11.97 18.20 23.37
CA PRO A 2 -11.23 17.22 24.17
C PRO A 2 -10.86 15.92 23.43
N LEU A 3 -11.70 15.47 22.49
CA LEU A 3 -11.44 14.25 21.70
C LEU A 3 -10.20 14.38 20.78
N PHE A 4 -9.95 15.60 20.27
CA PHE A 4 -8.76 15.89 19.45
C PHE A 4 -7.47 15.98 20.29
N LEU A 5 -7.55 16.47 21.52
CA LEU A 5 -6.40 16.51 22.42
C LEU A 5 -5.95 15.11 22.81
N CYS A 6 -6.89 14.23 23.17
CA CYS A 6 -6.58 12.83 23.48
C CYS A 6 -5.97 12.08 22.27
N GLN A 7 -6.46 12.32 21.06
CA GLN A 7 -5.86 11.74 19.85
C GLN A 7 -4.44 12.27 19.57
N ARG A 8 -4.19 13.55 19.89
CA ARG A 8 -2.88 14.19 19.71
C ARG A 8 -1.83 13.59 20.65
N GLU A 9 -2.19 13.35 21.91
CA GLU A 9 -1.28 12.74 22.90
C GLU A 9 -0.96 11.30 22.54
N ARG A 10 -1.98 10.49 22.22
CA ARG A 10 -1.79 9.11 21.73
C ARG A 10 -0.92 9.06 20.47
N TYR A 11 -1.03 10.05 19.60
CA TYR A 11 -0.21 10.15 18.40
C TYR A 11 1.27 10.40 18.74
N ARG A 12 1.56 11.36 19.62
CA ARG A 12 2.94 11.61 20.07
C ARG A 12 3.52 10.40 20.78
N GLU A 13 2.74 9.76 21.63
CA GLU A 13 3.14 8.55 22.35
C GLU A 13 3.51 7.43 21.35
N ALA A 14 2.66 7.18 20.34
CA ALA A 14 2.96 6.18 19.30
C ALA A 14 4.27 6.47 18.53
N LEU A 15 4.53 7.74 18.18
CA LEU A 15 5.79 8.11 17.51
C LEU A 15 7.00 8.05 18.44
N ASN A 16 6.82 8.35 19.73
CA ASN A 16 7.87 8.22 20.73
C ASN A 16 8.25 6.74 20.95
N ILE A 17 7.28 5.82 20.82
CA ILE A 17 7.53 4.38 20.84
C ILE A 17 8.36 3.98 19.63
N HIS A 18 7.89 4.28 18.42
CA HIS A 18 8.64 3.95 17.21
C HIS A 18 8.27 4.85 16.03
N ASP A 19 9.28 5.53 15.48
CA ASP A 19 9.15 6.33 14.27
C ASP A 19 9.88 5.65 13.08
N PRO A 20 9.15 5.00 12.16
CA PRO A 20 9.75 4.27 11.03
C PRO A 20 10.45 5.20 10.02
N LEU A 21 10.21 6.52 10.09
CA LEU A 21 10.63 7.51 9.10
C LEU A 21 11.39 8.68 9.74
N ARG A 22 12.06 8.42 10.88
CA ARG A 22 12.86 9.42 11.60
C ARG A 22 13.86 10.09 10.65
N GLY A 23 13.75 11.42 10.51
CA GLY A 23 14.66 12.23 9.67
C GLY A 23 14.16 12.54 8.26
N ALA A 24 13.00 12.04 7.84
CA ALA A 24 12.41 12.44 6.57
C ALA A 24 11.77 13.84 6.67
N PHE A 25 12.50 14.88 6.24
CA PHE A 25 12.09 16.28 6.35
C PHE A 25 10.67 16.56 5.81
N LEU A 26 10.34 16.02 4.63
CA LEU A 26 9.03 16.21 4.00
C LEU A 26 7.88 15.66 4.88
N LEU A 27 8.15 14.61 5.64
CA LEU A 27 7.15 13.98 6.51
C LEU A 27 6.93 14.74 7.81
N ASN A 28 7.95 15.43 8.32
CA ASN A 28 7.78 16.34 9.46
C ASN A 28 6.77 17.45 9.12
N TYR A 29 6.75 17.91 7.87
CA TYR A 29 5.75 18.86 7.40
C TYR A 29 4.34 18.25 7.30
N LEU A 30 4.21 16.98 6.93
CA LEU A 30 2.92 16.29 6.79
C LEU A 30 2.39 15.71 8.12
N ASP A 31 3.20 15.70 9.18
CA ASP A 31 2.90 15.07 10.46
C ASP A 31 1.67 15.71 11.16
N PRO A 32 0.58 15.00 11.51
CA PRO A 32 -0.60 15.58 12.17
C PRO A 32 -0.28 16.29 13.48
N VAL A 33 0.87 16.02 14.10
CA VAL A 33 1.36 16.78 15.25
C VAL A 33 2.67 17.49 14.91
N PRO A 34 2.61 18.53 14.05
CA PRO A 34 3.80 19.23 13.62
C PRO A 34 4.48 19.90 14.82
N THR A 35 5.81 19.91 14.80
CA THR A 35 6.63 20.70 15.71
C THR A 35 7.05 22.02 15.02
N GLY A 36 7.36 23.05 15.80
CA GLY A 36 7.82 24.34 15.27
C GLY A 36 6.72 25.18 14.60
N ALA A 37 7.08 25.93 13.55
CA ALA A 37 6.25 26.97 12.93
C ALA A 37 4.92 26.47 12.34
N VAL A 38 4.79 25.17 12.08
CA VAL A 38 3.59 24.54 11.51
C VAL A 38 2.65 23.93 12.55
N ALA A 39 2.96 24.02 13.85
CA ALA A 39 2.22 23.39 14.96
C ALA A 39 0.70 23.68 15.00
N GLY A 40 0.24 24.78 14.40
CA GLY A 40 -1.16 25.20 14.38
C GLY A 40 -1.95 24.84 13.11
N ILE A 41 -1.31 24.24 12.09
CA ILE A 41 -1.95 23.99 10.80
C ILE A 41 -2.53 22.56 10.75
N PRO A 42 -3.84 22.38 10.52
CA PRO A 42 -4.45 21.06 10.32
C PRO A 42 -3.74 20.24 9.24
N SER A 43 -3.66 18.91 9.42
CA SER A 43 -2.97 18.02 8.46
C SER A 43 -3.52 18.12 7.04
N TRP A 44 -4.84 18.18 6.87
CA TRP A 44 -5.46 18.31 5.54
C TRP A 44 -5.04 19.60 4.82
N ARG A 45 -4.88 20.72 5.54
CA ARG A 45 -4.41 21.99 4.93
C ARG A 45 -2.98 21.89 4.45
N ARG A 46 -2.15 21.11 5.14
CA ARG A 46 -0.75 20.88 4.76
C ARG A 46 -0.63 19.95 3.56
N VAL A 47 -1.46 18.91 3.50
CA VAL A 47 -1.60 18.08 2.29
C VAL A 47 -2.04 18.94 1.11
N VAL A 48 -3.09 19.74 1.26
CA VAL A 48 -3.54 20.67 0.21
C VAL A 48 -2.43 21.65 -0.17
N GLY A 49 -1.69 22.19 0.80
CA GLY A 49 -0.56 23.08 0.55
C GLY A 49 0.55 22.42 -0.28
N VAL A 50 0.93 21.17 0.03
CA VAL A 50 1.92 20.39 -0.74
C VAL A 50 1.41 20.08 -2.14
N VAL A 51 0.16 19.63 -2.26
CA VAL A 51 -0.45 19.31 -3.56
C VAL A 51 -0.53 20.55 -4.44
N LEU A 52 -0.98 21.69 -3.90
CA LEU A 52 -1.01 22.95 -4.63
C LEU A 52 0.40 23.42 -5.01
N PHE A 53 1.35 23.37 -4.09
CA PHE A 53 2.73 23.76 -4.37
C PHE A 53 3.35 22.94 -5.51
N LEU A 54 3.09 21.64 -5.54
CA LEU A 54 3.65 20.73 -6.55
C LEU A 54 2.90 20.81 -7.90
N TYR A 55 1.56 20.93 -7.88
CA TYR A 55 0.74 20.79 -9.09
C TYR A 55 0.33 22.13 -9.72
N MET A 56 0.17 23.19 -8.92
CA MET A 56 -0.33 24.48 -9.41
C MET A 56 0.60 25.16 -10.43
N PRO A 57 1.94 25.08 -10.32
CA PRO A 57 2.83 25.58 -11.38
C PRO A 57 2.58 24.92 -12.74
N MET A 58 2.24 23.63 -12.78
CA MET A 58 1.86 22.96 -14.02
C MET A 58 0.58 23.56 -14.61
N ILE A 59 -0.44 23.77 -13.77
CA ILE A 59 -1.69 24.41 -14.20
C ILE A 59 -1.43 25.82 -14.76
N ILE A 60 -0.68 26.66 -14.05
CA ILE A 60 -0.35 28.02 -14.52
C ILE A 60 0.38 27.96 -15.86
N LEU A 61 1.45 27.16 -15.95
CA LEU A 61 2.30 27.11 -17.14
C LEU A 61 1.50 26.57 -18.34
N SER A 62 0.67 25.55 -18.14
CA SER A 62 -0.25 25.02 -19.16
C SER A 62 -1.42 25.94 -19.50
N ALA A 63 -1.75 26.93 -18.66
CA ALA A 63 -2.80 27.91 -18.94
C ALA A 63 -2.31 29.06 -19.84
N ILE A 64 -1.01 29.33 -19.88
CA ILE A 64 -0.44 30.44 -20.64
C ILE A 64 -0.08 29.93 -22.06
N PRO A 65 -0.77 30.35 -23.12
CA PRO A 65 -0.44 30.00 -24.50
C PRO A 65 0.84 30.73 -24.93
N SER A 66 1.97 30.07 -24.76
CA SER A 66 3.23 30.49 -25.38
C SER A 66 4.07 29.29 -25.77
N LEU A 67 5.00 29.51 -26.70
CA LEU A 67 6.00 28.52 -27.11
C LEU A 67 6.88 28.06 -25.93
N PHE A 68 6.99 28.87 -24.87
CA PHE A 68 7.80 28.57 -23.68
C PHE A 68 6.98 27.91 -22.56
N SER A 69 5.77 28.41 -22.28
CA SER A 69 4.97 27.96 -21.13
C SER A 69 4.14 26.71 -21.41
N GLY A 70 3.78 26.44 -22.68
CA GLY A 70 3.16 25.17 -23.06
C GLY A 70 1.64 25.15 -23.14
N GLY A 71 1.01 26.28 -23.46
CA GLY A 71 -0.42 26.49 -23.22
C GLY A 71 -1.38 25.56 -23.99
N LYS A 72 -1.66 24.41 -23.39
CA LYS A 72 -2.79 23.52 -23.71
C LYS A 72 -3.40 23.05 -22.40
N LEU A 73 -4.14 23.93 -21.73
CA LEU A 73 -4.89 23.55 -20.53
C LEU A 73 -6.10 22.68 -20.88
N VAL A 74 -6.79 23.00 -21.98
CA VAL A 74 -8.02 22.32 -22.45
C VAL A 74 -7.85 21.87 -23.90
N GLY A 75 -8.55 20.81 -24.31
CA GLY A 75 -8.55 20.26 -25.67
C GLY A 75 -7.72 19.00 -25.85
N LYS A 76 -7.53 18.52 -27.08
CA LYS A 76 -6.75 17.31 -27.37
C LYS A 76 -5.27 17.52 -27.01
N GLY A 77 -4.71 16.58 -26.24
CA GLY A 77 -3.33 16.67 -25.75
C GLY A 77 -3.14 17.75 -24.69
N SER A 78 -4.21 18.18 -24.02
CA SER A 78 -4.16 19.16 -22.94
C SER A 78 -3.93 18.53 -21.57
N LEU A 79 -3.56 19.35 -20.58
CA LEU A 79 -3.36 18.90 -19.21
C LEU A 79 -4.63 18.25 -18.63
N THR A 80 -5.81 18.82 -18.92
CA THR A 80 -7.09 18.25 -18.44
C THR A 80 -7.51 16.98 -19.17
N ALA A 81 -7.02 16.78 -20.40
CA ALA A 81 -7.26 15.57 -21.17
C ALA A 81 -6.26 14.45 -20.83
N ASP A 82 -5.20 14.74 -20.07
CA ASP A 82 -4.24 13.76 -19.61
C ASP A 82 -4.77 13.06 -18.35
N ILE A 83 -5.54 11.99 -18.57
CA ILE A 83 -6.09 11.15 -17.49
C ILE A 83 -4.98 10.55 -16.64
N GLY A 84 -3.82 10.22 -17.23
CA GLY A 84 -2.67 9.70 -16.49
C GLY A 84 -2.14 10.71 -15.47
N ASN A 85 -2.00 11.97 -15.87
CA ASN A 85 -1.57 13.01 -14.95
C ASN A 85 -2.60 13.26 -13.81
N LEU A 86 -3.91 13.20 -14.11
CA LEU A 86 -4.96 13.28 -13.08
C LEU A 86 -4.92 12.09 -12.13
N SER A 87 -4.63 10.89 -12.62
CA SER A 87 -4.53 9.69 -11.79
C SER A 87 -3.31 9.72 -10.87
N VAL A 88 -2.17 10.24 -11.35
CA VAL A 88 -0.98 10.50 -10.52
C VAL A 88 -1.27 11.57 -9.46
N LEU A 89 -2.05 12.62 -9.78
CA LEU A 89 -2.50 13.61 -8.79
C LEU A 89 -3.36 12.96 -7.70
N LEU A 90 -4.30 12.08 -8.07
CA LEU A 90 -5.12 11.34 -7.09
C LEU A 90 -4.24 10.43 -6.23
N PHE A 91 -3.27 9.74 -6.83
CA PHE A 91 -2.27 8.96 -6.09
C PHE A 91 -1.52 9.83 -5.06
N LEU A 92 -1.06 11.03 -5.45
CA LEU A 92 -0.39 11.97 -4.57
C LEU A 92 -1.29 12.33 -3.39
N ILE A 93 -2.53 12.76 -3.66
CA ILE A 93 -3.49 13.19 -2.63
C ILE A 93 -3.77 12.05 -1.65
N ILE A 94 -4.06 10.86 -2.15
CA ILE A 94 -4.36 9.68 -1.33
C ILE A 94 -3.13 9.31 -0.49
N SER A 95 -1.97 9.16 -1.12
CA SER A 95 -0.75 8.71 -0.44
C SER A 95 -0.26 9.72 0.61
N THR A 96 -0.25 11.02 0.30
CA THR A 96 0.14 12.07 1.27
C THR A 96 -0.84 12.17 2.44
N SER A 97 -2.13 11.87 2.22
CA SER A 97 -3.13 11.81 3.29
C SER A 97 -2.98 10.57 4.18
N LEU A 98 -2.61 9.43 3.59
CA LEU A 98 -2.49 8.15 4.30
C LEU A 98 -1.15 7.98 5.01
N LEU A 99 -0.08 8.58 4.50
CA LEU A 99 1.28 8.44 5.06
C LEU A 99 1.37 8.71 6.57
N PRO A 100 0.84 9.83 7.10
CA PRO A 100 0.95 10.11 8.53
C PRO A 100 0.13 9.13 9.37
N ILE A 101 -0.93 8.56 8.79
CA ILE A 101 -1.74 7.50 9.41
C ILE A 101 -0.97 6.18 9.41
N GLY A 102 -0.32 5.81 8.30
CA GLY A 102 0.51 4.60 8.24
C GLY A 102 1.66 4.64 9.24
N ARG A 103 2.35 5.78 9.33
CA ARG A 103 3.46 6.00 10.28
C ARG A 103 3.06 5.73 11.74
N ARG A 104 1.88 6.19 12.18
CA ARG A 104 1.40 5.97 13.56
C ARG A 104 0.93 4.54 13.84
N LEU A 105 0.45 3.83 12.82
CA LEU A 105 -0.15 2.51 13.01
C LEU A 105 0.86 1.49 13.55
N ILE A 106 2.15 1.67 13.24
CA ILE A 106 3.21 0.84 13.80
C ILE A 106 3.32 1.04 15.33
N GLY A 107 3.43 2.28 15.81
CA GLY A 107 3.49 2.54 17.24
C GLY A 107 2.21 2.17 17.99
N ILE A 108 1.04 2.41 17.39
CA ILE A 108 -0.25 1.98 17.93
C ILE A 108 -0.32 0.46 18.04
N LEU A 109 0.12 -0.26 17.02
CA LEU A 109 0.15 -1.72 17.04
C LEU A 109 1.04 -2.26 18.15
N ILE A 110 2.25 -1.71 18.32
CA ILE A 110 3.18 -2.10 19.38
C ILE A 110 2.51 -1.92 20.76
N ASN A 111 1.92 -0.75 21.02
CA ASN A 111 1.22 -0.47 22.28
C ASN A 111 0.00 -1.37 22.49
N GLU A 112 -0.77 -1.65 21.43
CA GLU A 112 -1.95 -2.51 21.49
C GLU A 112 -1.59 -3.97 21.80
N LEU A 113 -0.48 -4.47 21.24
CA LEU A 113 0.00 -5.82 21.54
C LEU A 113 0.48 -5.96 22.99
N GLU A 114 1.16 -4.94 23.51
CA GLU A 114 1.64 -4.92 24.89
C GLU A 114 0.49 -4.76 25.90
N THR A 115 -0.41 -3.80 25.70
CA THR A 115 -1.56 -3.55 26.59
C THR A 115 -2.52 -4.75 26.67
N ARG A 116 -2.58 -5.58 25.63
CA ARG A 116 -3.36 -6.83 25.62
C ARG A 116 -2.62 -8.01 26.25
N GLY A 117 -1.39 -7.83 26.72
CA GLY A 117 -0.54 -8.91 27.21
C GLY A 117 -0.21 -9.96 26.14
N LEU A 118 -0.30 -9.58 24.85
CA LEU A 118 0.05 -10.46 23.73
C LEU A 118 1.56 -10.47 23.50
N SER A 119 2.28 -9.42 23.90
CA SER A 119 3.74 -9.32 23.81
C SER A 119 4.30 -8.67 25.06
N ASP A 120 5.52 -9.05 25.43
CA ASP A 120 6.29 -8.40 26.48
C ASP A 120 6.86 -7.05 25.99
N SER A 121 7.23 -6.18 26.94
CA SER A 121 7.85 -4.85 26.80
C SER A 121 9.08 -4.83 25.88
N THR A 122 9.77 -5.97 25.71
CA THR A 122 10.85 -6.18 24.75
C THR A 122 10.49 -5.82 23.30
N ILE A 123 9.20 -5.81 22.95
CA ILE A 123 8.73 -5.35 21.63
C ILE A 123 8.96 -3.84 21.41
N ARG A 124 9.07 -3.04 22.47
CA ARG A 124 9.37 -1.60 22.39
C ARG A 124 10.80 -1.35 21.93
N ASP A 125 11.70 -2.30 22.17
CA ASP A 125 13.09 -2.27 21.69
C ASP A 125 13.19 -2.67 20.21
N PHE A 126 12.06 -2.73 19.49
CA PHE A 126 12.04 -3.04 18.07
C PHE A 126 12.88 -2.02 17.30
N ASN A 127 14.05 -2.49 16.88
CA ASN A 127 14.91 -1.80 15.95
C ASN A 127 15.02 -2.57 14.63
N PRO A 128 14.59 -2.00 13.48
CA PRO A 128 14.81 -2.58 12.15
C PRO A 128 16.30 -2.62 11.74
N GLN A 129 17.22 -2.21 12.61
CA GLN A 129 18.67 -2.39 12.45
C GLN A 129 19.24 -3.62 13.18
N ASP A 130 18.75 -3.94 14.38
CA ASP A 130 19.39 -4.90 15.31
C ASP A 130 18.78 -6.30 15.28
N GLY A 131 17.62 -6.43 14.62
CA GLY A 131 16.88 -7.67 14.59
C GLY A 131 17.52 -8.71 13.68
N ARG A 132 17.40 -9.97 14.11
CA ARG A 132 17.94 -11.14 13.39
C ARG A 132 17.17 -11.48 12.10
N TYR A 133 16.49 -10.56 11.41
CA TYR A 133 15.69 -10.91 10.22
C TYR A 133 16.58 -11.45 9.09
N GLY A 134 15.96 -12.18 8.16
CA GLY A 134 16.67 -12.80 7.03
C GLY A 134 17.54 -11.80 6.26
N MET A 135 18.62 -12.28 5.64
CA MET A 135 19.59 -11.43 4.92
C MET A 135 18.92 -10.50 3.90
N VAL A 136 17.89 -11.00 3.21
CA VAL A 136 17.11 -10.25 2.21
C VAL A 136 16.43 -9.04 2.83
N LEU A 137 15.70 -9.22 3.93
CA LEU A 137 14.95 -8.13 4.57
C LEU A 137 15.89 -7.04 5.12
N ARG A 138 17.06 -7.43 5.66
CA ARG A 138 18.11 -6.48 6.07
C ARG A 138 18.65 -5.64 4.91
N ARG A 139 18.84 -6.26 3.74
CA ARG A 139 19.29 -5.53 2.53
C ARG A 139 18.21 -4.57 2.04
N ILE A 140 16.95 -5.02 1.98
CA ILE A 140 15.82 -4.18 1.56
C ILE A 140 15.62 -3.01 2.52
N GLU A 141 15.66 -3.26 3.84
CA GLU A 141 15.57 -2.21 4.86
C GLU A 141 16.67 -1.17 4.69
N ARG A 142 17.93 -1.60 4.52
CA ARG A 142 19.06 -0.70 4.29
C ARG A 142 18.90 0.12 3.00
N LEU A 143 18.47 -0.54 1.92
CA LEU A 143 18.29 0.12 0.62
C LEU A 143 17.17 1.16 0.66
N THR A 144 16.11 0.93 1.43
CA THR A 144 14.97 1.85 1.53
C THR A 144 15.18 3.02 2.49
N ARG A 145 16.35 3.13 3.15
CA ARG A 145 16.63 4.25 4.05
C ARG A 145 16.80 5.56 3.29
N LEU A 146 16.06 6.58 3.73
CA LEU A 146 16.03 7.94 3.18
C LEU A 146 16.75 8.95 4.08
N GLU A 147 17.63 8.49 4.96
CA GLU A 147 18.32 9.35 5.93
C GLU A 147 19.58 10.00 5.33
N GLY A 148 19.79 11.28 5.66
CA GLY A 148 20.98 12.03 5.28
C GLY A 148 21.28 11.98 3.77
N LYS A 149 22.50 11.54 3.42
CA LYS A 149 22.95 11.43 2.02
C LYS A 149 22.19 10.38 1.22
N GLY A 150 21.62 9.35 1.88
CA GLY A 150 20.89 8.28 1.19
C GLY A 150 19.61 8.78 0.52
N GLY A 151 18.86 9.67 1.17
CA GLY A 151 17.67 10.29 0.58
C GLY A 151 18.00 11.13 -0.66
N LEU A 152 19.10 11.88 -0.62
CA LEU A 152 19.57 12.67 -1.77
C LEU A 152 19.98 11.76 -2.94
N ILE A 153 20.69 10.66 -2.67
CA ILE A 153 21.06 9.68 -3.71
C ILE A 153 19.82 9.10 -4.38
N TRP A 154 18.81 8.69 -3.60
CA TRP A 154 17.54 8.20 -4.16
C TRP A 154 16.84 9.24 -5.02
N PHE A 155 16.78 10.49 -4.56
CA PHE A 155 16.20 11.58 -5.34
C PHE A 155 16.94 11.80 -6.66
N LEU A 156 18.27 11.76 -6.65
CA LEU A 156 19.08 11.89 -7.87
C LEU A 156 18.86 10.72 -8.84
N ILE A 157 18.77 9.48 -8.34
CA ILE A 157 18.47 8.31 -9.17
C ILE A 157 17.10 8.47 -9.85
N MET A 158 16.09 8.88 -9.08
CA MET A 158 14.75 9.15 -9.60
C MET A 158 14.75 10.28 -10.62
N LEU A 159 15.51 11.35 -10.39
CA LEU A 159 15.64 12.46 -11.31
C LEU A 159 16.24 12.00 -12.65
N VAL A 160 17.31 11.20 -12.61
CA VAL A 160 17.95 10.65 -13.82
C VAL A 160 16.98 9.75 -14.58
N ASP A 161 16.27 8.86 -13.87
CA ASP A 161 15.24 8.01 -14.47
C ASP A 161 14.16 8.85 -15.17
N GLN A 162 13.64 9.90 -14.52
CA GLN A 162 12.61 10.75 -15.10
C GLN A 162 13.10 11.58 -16.29
N ILE A 163 14.36 12.03 -16.28
CA ILE A 163 14.98 12.65 -17.45
C ILE A 163 15.03 11.66 -18.61
N VAL A 164 15.49 10.42 -18.37
CA VAL A 164 15.56 9.40 -19.43
C VAL A 164 14.18 9.11 -19.98
N VAL A 165 13.19 8.84 -19.13
CA VAL A 165 11.81 8.57 -19.55
C VAL A 165 11.25 9.73 -20.38
N TYR A 166 11.40 10.96 -19.91
CA TYR A 166 10.82 12.10 -20.60
C TYR A 166 11.50 12.40 -21.95
N PHE A 167 12.83 12.41 -21.99
CA PHE A 167 13.53 12.74 -23.24
C PHE A 167 13.51 11.58 -24.25
N ALA A 168 13.67 10.32 -23.79
CA ALA A 168 13.76 9.17 -24.68
C ALA A 168 12.39 8.61 -25.10
N VAL A 169 11.37 8.71 -24.23
CA VAL A 169 10.03 8.17 -24.53
C VAL A 169 9.10 9.30 -24.93
N ILE A 170 8.91 10.28 -24.06
CA ILE A 170 7.82 11.26 -24.20
C ILE A 170 8.08 12.24 -25.35
N LEU A 171 9.28 12.83 -25.45
CA LEU A 171 9.59 13.75 -26.54
C LEU A 171 9.75 13.02 -27.88
N ASN A 172 10.27 11.80 -27.87
CA ASN A 172 10.51 11.01 -29.08
C ASN A 172 9.21 10.51 -29.74
N ASP A 173 8.13 10.32 -28.96
CA ASP A 173 6.82 9.89 -29.46
C ASP A 173 6.15 10.93 -30.40
N ALA A 174 6.71 12.14 -30.50
CA ALA A 174 6.27 13.25 -31.36
C ALA A 174 4.80 13.67 -31.18
N ASN A 175 4.09 13.12 -30.19
CA ASN A 175 2.69 13.42 -29.93
C ASN A 175 2.54 14.80 -29.25
N PRO A 176 1.64 15.67 -29.76
CA PRO A 176 1.45 17.00 -29.19
C PRO A 176 0.75 16.90 -27.83
N MET A 177 1.50 17.13 -26.75
CA MET A 177 1.00 17.08 -25.38
C MET A 177 1.27 18.38 -24.62
N TRP A 178 0.59 18.58 -23.49
CA TRP A 178 0.67 19.80 -22.68
C TRP A 178 2.07 20.07 -22.11
N HIS A 179 2.91 19.04 -22.03
CA HIS A 179 4.28 19.12 -21.56
C HIS A 179 5.32 19.24 -22.71
N SER A 180 4.90 19.31 -23.98
CA SER A 180 5.80 19.46 -25.13
C SER A 180 5.34 20.57 -26.08
N ALA A 181 6.27 21.12 -26.86
CA ALA A 181 6.01 22.10 -27.91
C ALA A 181 6.68 21.67 -29.22
N ALA A 182 6.25 22.24 -30.34
CA ALA A 182 6.97 22.07 -31.61
C ALA A 182 8.37 22.70 -31.48
N ALA A 183 9.39 21.98 -31.92
CA ALA A 183 10.76 22.47 -31.90
C ALA A 183 10.85 23.73 -32.77
N THR A 184 11.22 24.85 -32.15
CA THR A 184 11.29 26.16 -32.82
C THR A 184 12.72 26.67 -32.77
N PRO A 185 13.45 26.72 -33.91
CA PRO A 185 14.81 27.24 -33.97
C PRO A 185 14.89 28.65 -33.37
N GLY A 186 15.91 28.88 -32.54
CA GLY A 186 16.10 30.16 -31.84
C GLY A 186 15.34 30.30 -30.51
N SER A 187 14.45 29.38 -30.16
CA SER A 187 13.88 29.35 -28.81
C SER A 187 14.91 28.83 -27.79
N ALA A 188 14.90 29.35 -26.56
CA ALA A 188 15.86 28.94 -25.53
C ALA A 188 15.80 27.44 -25.18
N LEU A 189 14.65 26.80 -25.38
CA LEU A 189 14.44 25.36 -25.12
C LEU A 189 14.76 24.48 -26.33
N TYR A 190 15.09 25.05 -27.48
CA TYR A 190 15.43 24.29 -28.70
C TYR A 190 16.66 23.39 -28.51
N ILE A 191 17.62 23.79 -27.66
CA ILE A 191 18.80 22.95 -27.35
C ILE A 191 18.41 21.60 -26.70
N LEU A 192 17.21 21.52 -26.13
CA LEU A 192 16.65 20.33 -25.50
C LEU A 192 15.68 19.58 -26.43
N SER A 193 15.62 19.94 -27.72
CA SER A 193 14.72 19.28 -28.67
C SER A 193 15.16 17.84 -28.96
N VAL A 194 14.19 16.94 -29.04
CA VAL A 194 14.35 15.57 -29.53
C VAL A 194 13.40 15.40 -30.70
N GLY A 195 13.94 15.21 -31.90
CA GLY A 195 13.15 15.20 -33.14
C GLY A 195 12.45 16.54 -33.38
N GLU A 196 11.15 16.50 -33.68
CA GLU A 196 10.33 17.68 -33.97
C GLU A 196 9.74 18.34 -32.72
N ARG A 197 10.10 17.85 -31.53
CA ARG A 197 9.55 18.31 -30.25
C ARG A 197 10.64 18.89 -29.36
N GLN A 198 10.25 19.90 -28.59
CA GLN A 198 11.05 20.44 -27.50
C GLN A 198 10.22 20.47 -26.21
N PRO A 199 10.85 20.41 -25.03
CA PRO A 199 10.15 20.62 -23.78
C PRO A 199 9.58 22.04 -23.71
N ASN A 200 8.50 22.20 -22.95
CA ASN A 200 8.05 23.50 -22.47
C ASN A 200 8.25 23.58 -20.93
N LEU A 201 8.03 24.74 -20.33
CA LEU A 201 8.25 24.94 -18.90
C LEU A 201 7.36 24.03 -18.03
N ALA A 202 6.13 23.75 -18.45
CA ALA A 202 5.24 22.82 -17.73
C ALA A 202 5.82 21.39 -17.72
N GLY A 203 6.38 20.96 -18.86
CA GLY A 203 7.09 19.69 -18.98
C GLY A 203 8.36 19.64 -18.14
N LEU A 204 9.17 20.69 -18.15
CA LEU A 204 10.36 20.75 -17.28
C LEU A 204 9.99 20.68 -15.80
N TRP A 205 8.94 21.40 -15.37
CA TRP A 205 8.45 21.30 -14.00
C TRP A 205 7.97 19.89 -13.65
N SER A 206 7.22 19.27 -14.57
CA SER A 206 6.75 17.89 -14.41
C SER A 206 7.91 16.92 -14.17
N VAL A 207 8.96 17.00 -15.00
CA VAL A 207 10.09 16.07 -14.98
C VAL A 207 11.05 16.30 -13.83
N PHE A 208 11.36 17.56 -13.51
CA PHE A 208 12.39 17.88 -12.53
C PHE A 208 11.85 18.01 -11.09
N VAL A 209 10.56 18.27 -10.93
CA VAL A 209 9.96 18.53 -9.61
C VAL A 209 8.86 17.53 -9.31
N TRP A 210 7.81 17.49 -10.13
CA TRP A 210 6.62 16.69 -9.85
C TRP A 210 6.91 15.18 -9.80
N SER A 211 7.43 14.60 -10.88
CA SER A 211 7.64 13.14 -10.97
C SER A 211 8.67 12.61 -9.95
N PRO A 212 9.82 13.26 -9.71
CA PRO A 212 10.75 12.84 -8.67
C PRO A 212 10.13 12.90 -7.28
N CYS A 213 9.27 13.87 -6.99
CA CYS A 213 8.54 13.91 -5.72
C CYS A 213 7.56 12.74 -5.57
N ILE A 214 6.87 12.33 -6.65
CA ILE A 214 5.99 11.16 -6.66
C ILE A 214 6.77 9.87 -6.42
N LEU A 215 7.90 9.67 -7.10
CA LEU A 215 8.76 8.51 -6.90
C LEU A 215 9.35 8.47 -5.50
N TYR A 216 9.78 9.62 -4.97
CA TYR A 216 10.27 9.73 -3.60
C TYR A 216 9.19 9.30 -2.61
N LEU A 217 7.96 9.76 -2.81
CA LEU A 217 6.80 9.36 -2.04
C LEU A 217 6.54 7.84 -2.13
N MET A 218 6.66 7.23 -3.31
CA MET A 218 6.55 5.77 -3.45
C MET A 218 7.61 5.03 -2.63
N VAL A 219 8.86 5.51 -2.58
CA VAL A 219 9.92 4.89 -1.75
C VAL A 219 9.64 5.07 -0.26
N VAL A 220 9.07 6.20 0.16
CA VAL A 220 8.63 6.40 1.54
C VAL A 220 7.55 5.38 1.92
N VAL A 221 6.57 5.15 1.05
CA VAL A 221 5.52 4.14 1.25
C VAL A 221 6.12 2.73 1.29
N ALA A 222 7.03 2.41 0.37
CA ALA A 222 7.74 1.14 0.36
C ALA A 222 8.51 0.91 1.67
N ARG A 223 9.17 1.95 2.21
CA ARG A 223 9.86 1.87 3.50
C ARG A 223 8.90 1.52 4.64
N LEU A 224 7.70 2.13 4.68
CA LEU A 224 6.69 1.78 5.71
C LEU A 224 6.31 0.30 5.65
N LEU A 225 6.08 -0.23 4.45
CA LEU A 225 5.76 -1.66 4.24
C LEU A 225 6.91 -2.57 4.70
N VAL A 226 8.16 -2.18 4.40
CA VAL A 226 9.36 -2.92 4.82
C VAL A 226 9.51 -2.90 6.34
N VAL A 227 9.34 -1.75 6.99
CA VAL A 227 9.40 -1.68 8.47
C VAL A 227 8.28 -2.51 9.10
N PHE A 228 7.08 -2.48 8.53
CA PHE A 228 5.98 -3.35 8.98
C PHE A 228 6.32 -4.84 8.83
N ALA A 229 6.96 -5.24 7.73
CA ALA A 229 7.45 -6.62 7.55
C ALA A 229 8.54 -6.99 8.58
N CYS A 230 9.47 -6.08 8.87
CA CYS A 230 10.47 -6.26 9.93
C CYS A 230 9.80 -6.45 11.30
N LEU A 231 8.78 -5.64 11.61
CA LEU A 231 8.02 -5.71 12.86
C LEU A 231 7.30 -7.06 12.98
N CYS A 232 6.55 -7.47 11.95
CA CYS A 232 5.89 -8.78 11.93
C CYS A 232 6.89 -9.93 12.12
N SER A 233 8.08 -9.83 11.51
CA SER A 233 9.14 -10.83 11.73
C SER A 233 9.70 -10.80 13.15
N HIS A 234 9.76 -9.63 13.79
CA HIS A 234 10.23 -9.50 15.17
C HIS A 234 9.20 -10.07 16.15
N ILE A 235 7.92 -9.69 16.01
CA ILE A 235 6.80 -10.20 16.82
C ILE A 235 6.72 -11.73 16.72
N ALA A 236 6.79 -12.30 15.52
CA ALA A 236 6.71 -13.75 15.32
C ALA A 236 7.78 -14.56 16.05
N ARG A 237 8.89 -13.92 16.42
CA ARG A 237 10.04 -14.53 17.10
C ARG A 237 10.09 -14.21 18.59
N ASN A 238 9.26 -13.27 19.06
CA ASN A 238 9.17 -12.98 20.48
C ASN A 238 8.59 -14.23 21.17
N GLU A 239 9.34 -14.79 22.12
CA GLU A 239 8.90 -15.96 22.89
C GLU A 239 7.73 -15.63 23.80
N GLY A 240 7.64 -14.38 24.24
CA GLY A 240 6.51 -13.83 24.99
C GLY A 240 5.25 -13.61 24.17
N LEU A 241 5.25 -13.92 22.86
CA LEU A 241 4.04 -13.83 22.04
C LEU A 241 3.01 -14.87 22.48
N ASN A 242 1.97 -14.41 23.18
CA ASN A 242 0.88 -15.25 23.67
C ASN A 242 -0.27 -15.33 22.65
N ILE A 243 -0.34 -16.42 21.89
CA ILE A 243 -1.41 -16.67 20.92
C ILE A 243 -2.43 -17.60 21.56
N CYS A 244 -3.69 -17.18 21.64
CA CYS A 244 -4.75 -17.92 22.31
C CYS A 244 -5.69 -18.61 21.28
N PRO A 245 -5.63 -19.94 21.06
CA PRO A 245 -6.40 -20.58 20.00
C PRO A 245 -7.93 -20.50 20.14
N HIS A 246 -8.43 -20.35 21.35
CA HIS A 246 -9.85 -20.19 21.65
C HIS A 246 -10.27 -18.71 21.78
N HIS A 247 -9.45 -17.78 21.30
CA HIS A 247 -9.77 -16.36 21.37
C HIS A 247 -11.01 -16.02 20.52
N PRO A 248 -11.94 -15.16 20.99
CA PRO A 248 -13.21 -14.87 20.32
C PRO A 248 -13.07 -14.23 18.92
N ASP A 249 -11.92 -13.62 18.62
CA ASP A 249 -11.62 -13.05 17.30
C ASP A 249 -11.30 -14.10 16.22
N ARG A 250 -11.14 -15.39 16.59
CA ARG A 250 -10.70 -16.50 15.72
C ARG A 250 -9.34 -16.28 15.05
N THR A 251 -8.57 -15.27 15.45
CA THR A 251 -7.22 -14.97 14.96
C THR A 251 -6.19 -14.99 16.08
N GLY A 252 -6.52 -15.61 17.20
CA GLY A 252 -5.62 -15.80 18.32
C GLY A 252 -5.24 -14.51 19.06
N GLY A 253 -6.07 -13.47 18.97
CA GLY A 253 -5.79 -12.13 19.50
C GLY A 253 -5.02 -11.22 18.54
N LEU A 254 -4.55 -11.74 17.40
CA LEU A 254 -3.67 -11.03 16.46
C LEU A 254 -4.40 -10.25 15.37
N ARG A 255 -5.73 -10.08 15.47
CA ARG A 255 -6.53 -9.28 14.53
C ARG A 255 -5.95 -7.87 14.24
N PRO A 256 -5.39 -7.14 15.23
CA PRO A 256 -4.82 -5.81 14.97
C PRO A 256 -3.71 -5.82 13.91
N ILE A 257 -2.89 -6.88 13.84
CA ILE A 257 -1.83 -7.02 12.83
C ILE A 257 -2.46 -7.09 11.42
N GLY A 258 -3.52 -7.88 11.25
CA GLY A 258 -4.27 -7.97 9.99
C GLY A 258 -4.94 -6.65 9.60
N GLN A 259 -5.43 -5.88 10.57
CA GLN A 259 -6.02 -4.55 10.32
C GLN A 259 -4.97 -3.54 9.84
N VAL A 260 -3.76 -3.58 10.40
CA VAL A 260 -2.65 -2.75 9.92
C VAL A 260 -2.20 -3.15 8.53
N ALA A 261 -2.12 -4.46 8.24
CA ALA A 261 -1.83 -4.95 6.89
C ALA A 261 -2.91 -4.52 5.88
N LEU A 262 -4.19 -4.58 6.26
CA LEU A 262 -5.30 -4.09 5.44
C LEU A 262 -5.20 -2.58 5.21
N PHE A 263 -4.84 -1.79 6.22
CA PHE A 263 -4.61 -0.36 6.03
C PHE A 263 -3.55 -0.09 4.97
N TYR A 264 -2.42 -0.82 5.01
CA TYR A 264 -1.35 -0.64 4.03
C TYR A 264 -1.76 -1.00 2.60
N SER A 265 -2.77 -1.85 2.41
CA SER A 265 -3.33 -2.12 1.07
C SER A 265 -4.00 -0.92 0.43
N LEU A 266 -4.31 0.16 1.18
CA LEU A 266 -4.80 1.42 0.62
C LEU A 266 -3.75 2.12 -0.27
N PHE A 267 -2.46 1.90 -0.03
CA PHE A 267 -1.42 2.40 -0.92
C PHE A 267 -1.39 1.63 -2.23
N THR A 268 -1.60 0.32 -2.18
CA THR A 268 -1.80 -0.50 -3.38
C THR A 268 -3.04 -0.03 -4.15
N PHE A 269 -4.16 0.23 -3.46
CA PHE A 269 -5.34 0.82 -4.09
C PHE A 269 -5.01 2.13 -4.83
N ALA A 270 -4.22 3.03 -4.22
CA ALA A 270 -3.81 4.28 -4.86
C ALA A 270 -3.01 4.02 -6.16
N LEU A 271 -2.12 3.03 -6.18
CA LEU A 271 -1.40 2.61 -7.40
C LEU A 271 -2.37 2.02 -8.44
N GLY A 272 -3.38 1.27 -8.00
CA GLY A 272 -4.40 0.73 -8.89
C GLY A 272 -5.25 1.83 -9.54
N VAL A 273 -5.56 2.91 -8.82
CA VAL A 273 -6.25 4.09 -9.37
C VAL A 273 -5.40 4.76 -10.45
N ASP A 274 -4.09 4.84 -10.23
CA ASP A 274 -3.16 5.35 -11.24
C ASP A 274 -3.16 4.51 -12.52
N LEU A 275 -3.01 3.19 -12.36
CA LEU A 275 -3.04 2.25 -13.48
C LEU A 275 -4.40 2.23 -14.21
N ALA A 276 -5.51 2.41 -13.48
CA ALA A 276 -6.84 2.55 -14.07
C ALA A 276 -6.95 3.83 -14.90
N GLY A 277 -6.38 4.94 -14.44
CA GLY A 277 -6.31 6.18 -15.22
C GLY A 277 -5.56 6.01 -16.53
N LEU A 278 -4.37 5.39 -16.49
CA LEU A 278 -3.60 5.07 -17.69
C LEU A 278 -4.37 4.16 -18.65
N THR A 279 -5.05 3.15 -18.11
CA THR A 279 -5.86 2.21 -18.91
C THR A 279 -7.04 2.91 -19.56
N LEU A 280 -7.78 3.74 -18.81
CA LEU A 280 -8.90 4.51 -19.36
C LEU A 280 -8.45 5.56 -20.38
N GLY A 281 -7.27 6.16 -20.18
CA GLY A 281 -6.64 7.04 -21.17
C GLY A 281 -6.43 6.31 -22.50
N GLU A 282 -5.81 5.14 -22.47
CA GLU A 282 -5.60 4.33 -23.67
C GLU A 282 -6.91 3.84 -24.29
N LEU A 283 -7.87 3.37 -23.48
CA LEU A 283 -9.11 2.79 -24.00
C LEU A 283 -10.08 3.83 -24.54
N VAL A 284 -10.22 5.00 -23.90
CA VAL A 284 -11.25 5.98 -24.23
C VAL A 284 -10.71 7.07 -25.13
N ILE A 285 -9.56 7.66 -24.77
CA ILE A 285 -9.04 8.83 -25.49
C ILE A 285 -8.42 8.41 -26.82
N ASN A 286 -7.61 7.35 -26.83
CA ASN A 286 -7.00 6.91 -28.09
C ASN A 286 -8.04 6.32 -29.05
N GLU A 287 -9.12 5.72 -28.55
CA GLU A 287 -10.23 5.26 -29.39
C GLU A 287 -11.02 6.43 -30.01
N LEU A 288 -11.34 7.47 -29.23
CA LEU A 288 -12.07 8.65 -29.71
C LEU A 288 -11.24 9.51 -30.69
N PHE A 289 -9.91 9.56 -30.51
CA PHE A 289 -9.03 10.47 -31.25
C PHE A 289 -8.07 9.76 -32.21
N ARG A 290 -8.35 8.48 -32.52
CA ARG A 290 -7.51 7.62 -33.34
C ARG A 290 -7.23 8.22 -34.71
N SER A 291 -5.97 8.31 -35.08
CA SER A 291 -5.58 8.52 -36.48
C SER A 291 -5.74 7.21 -37.25
N VAL A 292 -6.37 7.28 -38.43
CA VAL A 292 -6.56 6.14 -39.33
C VAL A 292 -5.21 5.46 -39.60
N GLY A 293 -5.07 4.17 -39.26
CA GLY A 293 -3.90 3.34 -39.58
C GLY A 293 -2.99 2.90 -38.42
N GLN A 294 -3.14 3.43 -37.20
CA GLN A 294 -2.33 2.95 -36.06
C GLN A 294 -2.92 1.67 -35.44
N PRO A 295 -2.11 0.61 -35.19
CA PRO A 295 -2.59 -0.63 -34.58
C PRO A 295 -2.93 -0.42 -33.10
N LEU A 296 -4.12 -0.89 -32.69
CA LEU A 296 -4.67 -0.74 -31.33
C LEU A 296 -3.89 -1.53 -30.26
N THR A 297 -2.96 -2.40 -30.65
CA THR A 297 -2.66 -3.60 -29.85
C THR A 297 -1.44 -3.48 -28.94
N ALA A 298 -0.41 -2.69 -29.29
CA ALA A 298 0.88 -2.73 -28.56
C ALA A 298 0.78 -2.24 -27.10
N ASN A 299 0.11 -1.11 -26.86
CA ASN A 299 0.00 -0.52 -25.51
C ASN A 299 -0.92 -1.32 -24.58
N LEU A 300 -1.95 -1.98 -25.12
CA LEU A 300 -2.88 -2.78 -24.34
C LEU A 300 -2.20 -4.02 -23.73
N TYR A 301 -1.32 -4.71 -24.47
CA TYR A 301 -0.58 -5.85 -23.91
C TYR A 301 0.34 -5.43 -22.76
N LEU A 302 0.98 -4.26 -22.87
CA LEU A 302 1.77 -3.69 -21.79
C LEU A 302 0.90 -3.38 -20.58
N LEU A 303 -0.26 -2.73 -20.78
CA LEU A 303 -1.19 -2.41 -19.70
C LEU A 303 -1.75 -3.66 -19.00
N PHE A 304 -2.12 -4.71 -19.74
CA PHE A 304 -2.53 -5.98 -19.13
C PHE A 304 -1.40 -6.64 -18.33
N SER A 305 -0.17 -6.53 -18.82
CA SER A 305 1.01 -7.00 -18.10
C SER A 305 1.25 -6.20 -16.81
N LEU A 306 1.03 -4.89 -16.85
CA LEU A 306 1.06 -4.02 -15.67
C LEU A 306 -0.06 -4.35 -14.68
N TRP A 307 -1.27 -4.68 -15.13
CA TRP A 307 -2.35 -5.16 -14.27
C TRP A 307 -2.01 -6.49 -13.60
N ALA A 308 -1.47 -7.46 -14.35
CA ALA A 308 -1.01 -8.72 -13.80
C ALA A 308 0.09 -8.50 -12.73
N LEU A 309 1.05 -7.62 -13.04
CA LEU A 309 2.11 -7.23 -12.11
C LEU A 309 1.53 -6.52 -10.87
N TYR A 310 0.55 -5.64 -11.04
CA TYR A 310 -0.15 -4.95 -9.96
C TYR A 310 -0.82 -5.95 -9.00
N PHE A 311 -1.58 -6.92 -9.51
CA PHE A 311 -2.21 -7.94 -8.67
C PHE A 311 -1.18 -8.82 -7.96
N ALA A 312 -0.09 -9.20 -8.66
CA ALA A 312 0.98 -9.98 -8.08
C ALA A 312 1.71 -9.22 -6.96
N ILE A 313 2.16 -8.00 -7.23
CA ILE A 313 2.85 -7.15 -6.25
C ILE A 313 1.92 -6.81 -5.09
N GLY A 314 0.68 -6.40 -5.35
CA GLY A 314 -0.30 -6.09 -4.30
C GLY A 314 -0.50 -7.25 -3.33
N THR A 315 -0.67 -8.47 -3.88
CA THR A 315 -0.79 -9.70 -3.09
C THR A 315 0.46 -10.02 -2.31
N LEU A 316 1.64 -9.86 -2.92
CA LEU A 316 2.91 -10.05 -2.22
C LEU A 316 3.10 -9.04 -1.09
N LEU A 317 2.80 -7.76 -1.30
CA LEU A 317 2.93 -6.71 -0.29
C LEU A 317 1.99 -6.94 0.91
N PHE A 318 0.82 -7.54 0.70
CA PHE A 318 -0.11 -7.91 1.78
C PHE A 318 0.33 -9.19 2.51
N VAL A 319 0.69 -10.24 1.78
CA VAL A 319 0.94 -11.58 2.35
C VAL A 319 2.34 -11.70 2.96
N LEU A 320 3.37 -11.18 2.28
CA LEU A 320 4.77 -11.38 2.63
C LEU A 320 5.11 -10.92 4.06
N PRO A 321 4.68 -9.73 4.53
CA PRO A 321 4.90 -9.30 5.91
C PRO A 321 4.33 -10.27 6.96
N LEU A 322 3.24 -10.98 6.62
CA LEU A 322 2.49 -11.80 7.57
C LEU A 322 2.95 -13.26 7.64
N ILE A 323 3.81 -13.71 6.73
CA ILE A 323 4.31 -15.10 6.70
C ILE A 323 4.95 -15.54 8.03
N PRO A 324 5.81 -14.74 8.69
CA PRO A 324 6.41 -15.13 9.96
C PRO A 324 5.35 -15.40 11.04
N ILE A 325 4.36 -14.52 11.14
CA ILE A 325 3.25 -14.63 12.09
C ILE A 325 2.41 -15.87 11.81
N ARG A 326 2.07 -16.11 10.53
CA ARG A 326 1.34 -17.31 10.11
C ARG A 326 2.05 -18.59 10.56
N LYS A 327 3.37 -18.68 10.38
CA LYS A 327 4.15 -19.85 10.82
C LYS A 327 4.06 -20.05 12.33
N ARG A 328 4.16 -18.97 13.11
CA ARG A 328 4.03 -19.01 14.57
C ARG A 328 2.62 -19.42 15.02
N MET A 329 1.57 -18.86 14.42
CA MET A 329 0.18 -19.23 14.66
C MET A 329 -0.10 -20.71 14.34
N ALA A 330 0.40 -21.21 13.20
CA ALA A 330 0.27 -22.61 12.81
C ALA A 330 0.88 -23.56 13.83
N LYS A 331 2.07 -23.22 14.33
CA LYS A 331 2.78 -23.98 15.36
C LYS A 331 1.98 -24.01 16.67
N VAL A 332 1.57 -22.84 17.19
CA VAL A 332 0.80 -22.75 18.45
C VAL A 332 -0.53 -23.51 18.34
N LYS A 333 -1.25 -23.36 17.23
CA LYS A 333 -2.49 -24.11 16.97
C LYS A 333 -2.26 -25.62 17.05
N ARG A 334 -1.24 -26.12 16.36
CA ARG A 334 -0.92 -27.56 16.32
C ARG A 334 -0.56 -28.08 17.71
N GLU A 335 0.29 -27.38 18.44
CA GLU A 335 0.70 -27.77 19.79
C GLU A 335 -0.49 -27.77 20.77
N TYR A 336 -1.37 -26.78 20.67
CA TYR A 336 -2.58 -26.69 21.49
C TYR A 336 -3.55 -27.84 21.20
N LEU A 337 -3.86 -28.10 19.93
CA LEU A 337 -4.74 -29.20 19.53
C LEU A 337 -4.19 -30.57 19.93
N LEU A 338 -2.87 -30.77 19.86
CA LEU A 338 -2.23 -32.01 20.33
C LEU A 338 -2.32 -32.18 21.84
N LYS A 339 -2.24 -31.09 22.62
CA LYS A 339 -2.44 -31.15 24.08
C LYS A 339 -3.89 -31.47 24.41
N LEU A 340 -4.85 -30.80 23.78
CA LEU A 340 -6.27 -31.09 23.97
C LEU A 340 -6.64 -32.51 23.54
N SER A 341 -6.15 -32.98 22.40
CA SER A 341 -6.46 -34.34 21.94
C SER A 341 -5.98 -35.38 22.93
N LYS A 342 -4.79 -35.20 23.53
CA LYS A 342 -4.29 -36.07 24.60
C LYS A 342 -5.18 -36.04 25.84
N LEU A 343 -5.59 -34.85 26.29
CA LEU A 343 -6.49 -34.71 27.44
C LEU A 343 -7.84 -35.38 27.17
N ILE A 344 -8.43 -35.14 26.00
CA ILE A 344 -9.68 -35.79 25.57
C ILE A 344 -9.53 -37.31 25.55
N SER A 345 -8.43 -37.84 25.00
CA SER A 345 -8.18 -39.28 24.99
C SER A 345 -8.05 -39.87 26.40
N VAL A 346 -7.32 -39.21 27.30
CA VAL A 346 -7.17 -39.66 28.70
C VAL A 346 -8.52 -39.64 29.42
N SER A 347 -9.25 -38.53 29.33
CA SER A 347 -10.59 -38.41 29.94
C SER A 347 -11.59 -39.41 29.35
N ALA A 348 -11.55 -39.66 28.04
CA ALA A 348 -12.41 -40.67 27.41
C ALA A 348 -12.08 -42.08 27.92
N THR A 349 -10.79 -42.44 28.04
CA THR A 349 -10.40 -43.76 28.56
C THR A 349 -10.80 -43.96 30.03
N GLN A 350 -10.64 -42.92 30.85
CA GLN A 350 -11.09 -42.94 32.24
C GLN A 350 -12.62 -43.12 32.33
N HIS A 351 -13.38 -42.42 31.47
CA HIS A 351 -14.84 -42.52 31.46
C HIS A 351 -15.32 -43.92 31.06
N VAL A 352 -14.66 -44.55 30.07
CA VAL A 352 -14.94 -45.95 29.69
C VAL A 352 -14.67 -46.89 30.87
N SER A 353 -13.56 -46.70 31.59
CA SER A 353 -13.26 -47.53 32.77
C SER A 353 -14.27 -47.35 33.91
N GLU A 354 -14.76 -46.14 34.16
CA GLU A 354 -15.81 -45.87 35.15
C GLU A 354 -17.13 -46.57 34.77
N LEU A 355 -17.51 -46.52 33.49
CA LEU A 355 -18.69 -47.22 32.97
C LEU A 355 -18.58 -48.74 33.14
N GLU A 356 -17.41 -49.34 32.90
CA GLU A 356 -17.17 -50.77 33.15
C GLU A 356 -17.36 -51.14 34.63
N THR A 357 -16.97 -50.25 35.54
CA THR A 357 -17.21 -50.41 36.99
C THR A 357 -18.62 -50.04 37.45
N ARG A 358 -19.53 -49.68 36.54
CA ARG A 358 -20.90 -49.19 36.82
C ARG A 358 -20.95 -47.94 37.70
N THR A 359 -19.88 -47.16 37.74
CA THR A 359 -19.89 -45.83 38.38
C THR A 359 -20.09 -44.78 37.29
N PHE A 360 -21.14 -43.97 37.41
CA PHE A 360 -21.43 -42.92 36.44
C PHE A 360 -21.20 -41.55 37.06
N ASN A 361 -20.23 -40.81 36.52
CA ASN A 361 -19.92 -39.45 36.93
C ASN A 361 -20.37 -38.43 35.86
N ALA A 362 -21.46 -37.71 36.14
CA ALA A 362 -22.01 -36.70 35.23
C ALA A 362 -21.06 -35.50 35.03
N GLU A 363 -20.29 -35.12 36.04
CA GLU A 363 -19.34 -34.00 35.96
C GLU A 363 -18.22 -34.29 34.96
N MET A 364 -17.79 -35.55 34.90
CA MET A 364 -16.77 -35.99 33.95
C MET A 364 -17.26 -35.89 32.50
N LEU A 365 -18.51 -36.29 32.25
CA LEU A 365 -19.14 -36.17 30.92
C LEU A 365 -19.27 -34.70 30.51
N GLN A 366 -19.65 -33.82 31.44
CA GLN A 366 -19.69 -32.38 31.22
C GLN A 366 -18.29 -31.83 30.89
N GLY A 367 -17.26 -32.26 31.62
CA GLY A 367 -15.87 -31.90 31.36
C GLY A 367 -15.40 -32.34 29.97
N LEU A 368 -15.76 -33.56 29.53
CA LEU A 368 -15.47 -34.05 28.18
C LEU A 368 -16.20 -33.23 27.10
N GLY A 369 -17.44 -32.84 27.36
CA GLY A 369 -18.19 -31.91 26.51
C GLY A 369 -17.46 -30.57 26.34
N ALA A 370 -17.08 -29.94 27.46
CA ALA A 370 -16.33 -28.69 27.45
C ALA A 370 -14.97 -28.80 26.74
N LEU A 371 -14.25 -29.91 26.91
CA LEU A 371 -13.00 -30.16 26.18
C LEU A 371 -13.21 -30.29 24.66
N ASN A 372 -14.28 -30.97 24.24
CA ASN A 372 -14.64 -31.08 22.83
C ASN A 372 -15.03 -29.73 22.22
N ASP A 373 -15.74 -28.89 22.97
CA ASP A 373 -16.09 -27.54 22.52
C ASP A 373 -14.84 -26.67 22.38
N LEU A 374 -13.94 -26.68 23.37
CA LEU A 374 -12.63 -26.00 23.28
C LEU A 374 -11.79 -26.51 22.11
N TYR A 375 -11.85 -27.81 21.80
CA TYR A 375 -11.16 -28.39 20.65
C TYR A 375 -11.73 -27.84 19.33
N ARG A 376 -13.06 -27.80 19.19
CA ARG A 376 -13.74 -27.25 18.01
C ARG A 376 -13.45 -25.77 17.82
N GLU A 377 -13.48 -24.98 18.90
CA GLU A 377 -13.15 -23.56 18.86
C GLU A 377 -11.69 -23.32 18.43
N ALA A 378 -10.75 -24.04 19.05
CA ALA A 378 -9.33 -23.96 18.67
C ALA A 378 -9.08 -24.44 17.24
N GLN A 379 -9.83 -25.43 16.76
CA GLN A 379 -9.78 -25.90 15.38
C GLN A 379 -10.29 -24.83 14.40
N ALA A 380 -11.27 -24.01 14.80
CA ALA A 380 -11.80 -22.92 13.99
C ALA A 380 -10.87 -21.69 13.90
N MET A 381 -9.83 -21.59 14.74
CA MET A 381 -8.87 -20.49 14.66
C MET A 381 -8.21 -20.42 13.28
N ALA A 382 -8.23 -19.24 12.65
CA ALA A 382 -7.48 -18.96 11.44
C ALA A 382 -5.97 -19.05 11.71
N VAL A 383 -5.23 -19.56 10.72
CA VAL A 383 -3.76 -19.65 10.78
C VAL A 383 -3.09 -18.34 10.34
N TRP A 384 -3.90 -17.35 9.96
CA TRP A 384 -3.47 -16.02 9.55
C TRP A 384 -3.97 -14.98 10.56
N PRO A 385 -3.27 -13.85 10.72
CA PRO A 385 -3.66 -12.79 11.65
C PRO A 385 -4.81 -11.91 11.10
N PHE A 386 -5.66 -12.48 10.24
CA PHE A 386 -6.80 -11.80 9.64
C PHE A 386 -7.97 -12.78 9.46
N ASP A 387 -9.19 -12.24 9.53
CA ASP A 387 -10.44 -12.97 9.32
C ASP A 387 -10.88 -12.92 7.84
N THR A 388 -11.92 -13.68 7.51
CA THR A 388 -12.52 -13.69 6.17
C THR A 388 -13.05 -12.31 5.76
N VAL A 389 -13.54 -11.53 6.72
CA VAL A 389 -14.00 -10.15 6.49
C VAL A 389 -12.85 -9.26 6.04
N THR A 390 -11.69 -9.35 6.69
CA THR A 390 -10.48 -8.61 6.31
C THR A 390 -9.99 -9.05 4.93
N MET A 391 -10.03 -10.35 4.62
CA MET A 391 -9.68 -10.85 3.28
C MET A 391 -10.63 -10.32 2.20
N LEU A 392 -11.94 -10.29 2.46
CA LEU A 392 -12.91 -9.74 1.52
C LEU A 392 -12.70 -8.24 1.30
N ARG A 393 -12.42 -7.48 2.36
CA ARG A 393 -12.08 -6.06 2.27
C ARG A 393 -10.81 -5.84 1.45
N TYR A 394 -9.78 -6.67 1.68
CA TYR A 394 -8.55 -6.62 0.91
C TYR A 394 -8.80 -6.89 -0.58
N SER A 395 -9.53 -7.96 -0.92
CA SER A 395 -9.88 -8.28 -2.31
C SER A 395 -10.68 -7.14 -2.97
N GLY A 396 -11.61 -6.53 -2.23
CA GLY A 396 -12.34 -5.35 -2.68
C GLY A 396 -11.43 -4.16 -2.94
N LEU A 397 -10.51 -3.84 -2.04
CA LEU A 397 -9.53 -2.75 -2.22
C LEU A 397 -8.58 -3.01 -3.39
N LEU A 398 -8.10 -4.24 -3.56
CA LEU A 398 -7.20 -4.58 -4.65
C LEU A 398 -7.91 -4.54 -6.00
N GLY A 399 -9.14 -5.05 -6.08
CA GLY A 399 -9.92 -5.15 -7.32
C GLY A 399 -10.70 -3.89 -7.70
N ALA A 400 -11.04 -3.02 -6.74
CA ALA A 400 -11.89 -1.85 -7.00
C ALA A 400 -11.39 -0.94 -8.14
N PRO A 401 -10.09 -0.62 -8.26
CA PRO A 401 -9.61 0.21 -9.36
C PRO A 401 -9.77 -0.41 -10.74
N PHE A 402 -9.88 -1.75 -10.83
CA PHE A 402 -10.07 -2.47 -12.08
C PHE A 402 -11.54 -2.48 -12.53
N MET A 403 -12.48 -2.24 -11.61
CA MET A 403 -13.92 -2.33 -11.89
C MET A 403 -14.41 -1.39 -13.01
N PRO A 404 -13.97 -0.13 -13.12
CA PRO A 404 -14.37 0.74 -14.24
C PRO A 404 -13.98 0.17 -15.60
N VAL A 405 -12.78 -0.42 -15.70
CA VAL A 405 -12.28 -1.04 -16.94
C VAL A 405 -13.12 -2.26 -17.31
N VAL A 406 -13.45 -3.09 -16.33
CA VAL A 406 -14.33 -4.26 -16.54
C VAL A 406 -15.74 -3.81 -16.96
N ALA A 407 -16.29 -2.80 -16.30
CA ALA A 407 -17.63 -2.29 -16.59
C ALA A 407 -17.72 -1.71 -18.02
N ASP A 408 -16.70 -0.95 -18.45
CA ASP A 408 -16.59 -0.40 -19.80
C ASP A 408 -16.54 -1.51 -20.87
N ARG A 409 -15.79 -2.59 -20.61
CA ARG A 409 -15.58 -3.68 -21.58
C ARG A 409 -16.58 -4.82 -21.50
N LEU A 410 -17.45 -4.82 -20.49
CA LEU A 410 -18.49 -5.84 -20.31
C LEU A 410 -19.39 -6.02 -21.53
N PRO A 411 -19.90 -4.98 -22.22
CA PRO A 411 -20.75 -5.14 -23.40
C PRO A 411 -20.03 -5.87 -24.54
N VAL A 412 -18.75 -5.56 -24.77
CA VAL A 412 -17.93 -6.20 -25.80
C VAL A 412 -17.70 -7.67 -25.46
N MET A 413 -17.38 -7.96 -24.19
CA MET A 413 -17.22 -9.33 -23.72
C MET A 413 -18.51 -10.15 -23.85
N MET A 414 -19.67 -9.56 -23.52
CA MET A 414 -20.97 -10.21 -23.65
C MET A 414 -21.36 -10.46 -25.10
N ALA A 415 -21.07 -9.52 -26.02
CA ALA A 415 -21.29 -9.72 -27.45
C ALA A 415 -20.42 -10.85 -28.01
N TRP A 416 -19.14 -10.92 -27.60
CA TRP A 416 -18.24 -12.01 -27.96
C TRP A 416 -18.73 -13.36 -27.42
N LEU A 417 -19.11 -13.43 -26.14
CA LEU A 417 -19.66 -14.64 -25.51
C LEU A 417 -20.94 -15.12 -26.20
N ARG A 418 -21.83 -14.20 -26.57
CA ARG A 418 -23.07 -14.50 -27.29
C ARG A 418 -22.77 -15.16 -28.64
N ASN A 419 -21.86 -14.57 -29.41
CA ASN A 419 -21.44 -15.12 -30.71
C ASN A 419 -20.75 -16.48 -30.58
N TYR A 420 -19.95 -16.67 -29.53
CA TYR A 420 -19.26 -17.94 -29.28
C TYR A 420 -20.21 -19.06 -28.84
N LEU A 421 -21.23 -18.73 -28.05
CA LEU A 421 -22.20 -19.70 -27.50
C LEU A 421 -23.42 -19.92 -28.40
N GLY A 422 -23.60 -19.15 -29.48
CA GLY A 422 -24.66 -19.34 -30.47
C GLY A 422 -26.05 -18.85 -30.03
N PHE A 423 -26.13 -17.80 -29.20
CA PHE A 423 -27.39 -17.18 -28.73
C PHE A 423 -27.81 -15.94 -29.53
#